data_AF-A0A1G7W193-F1
#
_entry.id   AF-A0A1G7W193-F1
#
_cell.length_a   1.000
_cell.length_b   1.000
_cell.length_c   1.000
_cell.angle_alpha   90.00
_cell.angle_beta   90.00
_cell.angle_gamma   90.00
#
_symmetry.space_group_name_H-M   'P 1'
#
loop_
_entity.id
_entity.type
_entity.pdbx_description
1 polymer ?
#
loop_
_entity_poly.entity_id
_entity_poly.type
_entity_poly.pdbx_seq_one_letter_code
_entity_poly.pdbx_strand_id
1 'polypeptide(L)'
;MRRSRTELPLPKAEELGAFPQEQRESALDVRRVLARMPDGPRRLLELFYFDGFSLAEIAAMTGRSPQSVKTALWRARATFAEKYGAPV
;
A
#
# COMPACT_ATOMS: atom_id res chain seq x y z
N MET A 1 20.75 -46.62 8.35
CA MET A 1 20.52 -45.86 7.10
C MET A 1 20.54 -44.37 7.41
N ARG A 2 21.56 -43.64 6.98
CA ARG A 2 21.60 -42.17 7.13
C ARG A 2 20.71 -41.56 6.06
N ARG A 3 19.66 -40.83 6.45
CA ARG A 3 18.89 -39.98 5.52
C ARG A 3 19.86 -38.96 4.93
N SER A 4 20.21 -39.14 3.67
CA SER A 4 20.94 -38.14 2.89
C SER A 4 20.07 -36.88 2.83
N ARG A 5 20.60 -35.80 3.41
CA ARG A 5 20.01 -34.46 3.35
C ARG A 5 20.16 -33.96 1.93
N THR A 6 19.10 -34.07 1.14
CA THR A 6 19.07 -33.50 -0.21
C THR A 6 18.98 -31.98 -0.08
N GLU A 7 19.98 -31.27 -0.57
CA GLU A 7 19.92 -29.81 -0.71
C GLU A 7 19.11 -29.50 -1.97
N LEU A 8 17.92 -28.93 -1.78
CA LEU A 8 17.17 -28.33 -2.87
C LEU A 8 17.73 -26.92 -3.09
N PRO A 9 18.13 -26.54 -4.31
CA PRO A 9 18.51 -25.17 -4.58
C PRO A 9 17.31 -24.26 -4.34
N LEU A 10 17.55 -23.12 -3.68
CA LEU A 10 16.51 -22.12 -3.48
C LEU A 10 16.07 -21.59 -4.85
N PRO A 11 14.75 -21.55 -5.14
CA PRO A 11 14.25 -20.92 -6.35
C PRO A 11 14.68 -19.46 -6.37
N LYS A 12 14.91 -18.94 -7.57
CA LYS A 12 15.37 -17.55 -7.71
C LYS A 12 14.29 -16.59 -7.22
N ALA A 13 14.70 -15.40 -6.80
CA ALA A 13 13.77 -14.40 -6.25
C ALA A 13 12.65 -14.06 -7.23
N GLU A 14 12.95 -14.02 -8.54
CA GLU A 14 11.97 -13.71 -9.58
C GLU A 14 10.91 -14.81 -9.73
N GLU A 15 11.31 -16.07 -9.54
CA GLU A 15 10.42 -17.25 -9.59
C GLU A 15 9.43 -17.29 -8.43
N LEU A 16 9.77 -16.65 -7.30
CA LEU A 16 8.91 -16.46 -6.15
C LEU A 16 8.02 -15.20 -6.25
N GLY A 17 8.00 -14.53 -7.41
CA GLY A 17 7.26 -13.28 -7.59
C GLY A 17 7.85 -12.11 -6.77
N ALA A 18 9.10 -12.21 -6.36
CA ALA A 18 9.73 -11.17 -5.58
C ALA A 18 10.16 -10.02 -6.49
N PHE A 19 9.78 -8.81 -6.12
CA PHE A 19 10.08 -7.62 -6.91
C PHE A 19 11.59 -7.30 -6.93
N PRO A 20 12.08 -6.63 -8.00
CA PRO A 20 13.42 -6.04 -8.03
C PRO A 20 13.70 -5.17 -6.80
N GLN A 21 14.98 -5.03 -6.43
CA GLN A 21 15.40 -4.30 -5.22
C GLN A 21 14.84 -2.87 -5.17
N GLU A 22 14.92 -2.10 -6.26
CA GLU A 22 14.39 -0.73 -6.35
C GLU A 22 12.88 -0.64 -6.03
N GLN A 23 12.10 -1.63 -6.47
CA GLN A 23 10.67 -1.70 -6.18
C GLN A 23 10.42 -2.03 -4.71
N ARG A 24 11.26 -2.87 -4.09
CA ARG A 24 11.19 -3.16 -2.64
C ARG A 24 11.54 -1.93 -1.82
N GLU A 25 12.59 -1.20 -2.19
CA GLU A 25 12.99 0.06 -1.54
C GLU A 25 11.86 1.08 -1.62
N SER A 26 11.27 1.26 -2.81
CA SER A 26 10.10 2.14 -3.01
C SER A 26 8.89 1.69 -2.16
N ALA A 27 8.61 0.39 -2.08
CA ALA A 27 7.52 -0.13 -1.25
C ALA A 27 7.76 0.10 0.25
N LEU A 28 9.02 0.01 0.70
CA LEU A 28 9.41 0.34 2.06
C LEU A 28 9.21 1.84 2.35
N ASP A 29 9.50 2.71 1.38
CA ASP A 29 9.25 4.16 1.50
C ASP A 29 7.77 4.48 1.62
N VAL A 30 6.91 3.90 0.76
CA VAL A 30 5.46 4.06 0.85
C VAL A 30 4.94 3.63 2.21
N ARG A 31 5.36 2.46 2.71
CA ARG A 31 4.95 1.97 4.04
C ARG A 31 5.41 2.91 5.17
N ARG A 32 6.63 3.43 5.10
CA ARG A 32 7.16 4.40 6.07
C ARG A 32 6.40 5.73 6.06
N VAL A 33 5.95 6.17 4.89
CA VAL A 33 5.14 7.40 4.76
C VAL A 33 3.74 7.19 5.31
N LEU A 34 3.06 6.11 4.92
CA LEU A 34 1.73 5.77 5.45
C LEU A 34 1.75 5.68 6.98
N ALA A 35 2.77 5.05 7.58
CA ALA A 35 2.89 4.94 9.04
C ALA A 35 2.99 6.29 9.78
N ARG A 36 3.40 7.37 9.08
CA ARG A 36 3.51 8.73 9.63
C ARG A 36 2.32 9.63 9.29
N MET A 37 1.31 9.09 8.61
CA MET A 37 0.09 9.81 8.28
C MET A 37 -0.93 9.71 9.42
N PRO A 38 -1.80 10.72 9.61
CA PRO A 38 -2.97 10.59 10.47
C PRO A 38 -3.88 9.44 10.02
N ASP A 39 -4.55 8.79 10.97
CA ASP A 39 -5.30 7.55 10.73
C ASP A 39 -6.40 7.68 9.69
N GLY A 40 -7.16 8.77 9.68
CA GLY A 40 -8.25 8.98 8.72
C GLY A 40 -7.79 8.97 7.26
N PRO A 41 -6.90 9.89 6.85
CA PRO A 41 -6.30 9.91 5.52
C PRO A 41 -5.58 8.61 5.15
N ARG A 42 -4.81 8.02 6.06
CA ARG A 42 -4.12 6.74 5.86
C ARG A 42 -5.11 5.64 5.53
N ARG A 43 -6.14 5.47 6.36
CA ARG A 43 -7.15 4.42 6.18
C ARG A 43 -7.91 4.56 4.87
N LEU A 44 -8.17 5.80 4.45
CA LEU A 44 -8.85 6.06 3.19
C LEU A 44 -8.00 5.65 1.98
N LEU A 45 -6.68 5.84 2.03
CA LEU A 45 -5.76 5.35 0.99
C LEU A 45 -5.68 3.81 1.00
N GLU A 46 -5.64 3.18 2.17
CA GLU A 46 -5.67 1.72 2.31
C GLU A 46 -6.92 1.11 1.66
N LEU A 47 -8.11 1.61 2.04
CA LEU A 47 -9.38 1.12 1.49
C LEU A 47 -9.44 1.22 -0.04
N PHE A 48 -8.90 2.30 -0.60
CA PHE A 48 -8.97 2.54 -2.05
C PHE A 48 -7.92 1.77 -2.84
N TYR A 49 -6.64 1.83 -2.42
CA TYR A 49 -5.53 1.29 -3.21
C TYR A 49 -5.13 -0.14 -2.85
N PHE A 50 -5.36 -0.55 -1.59
CA PHE A 50 -4.94 -1.86 -1.10
C PHE A 50 -6.12 -2.82 -1.05
N ASP A 51 -7.24 -2.37 -0.49
CA ASP A 51 -8.47 -3.19 -0.39
C ASP A 51 -9.32 -3.14 -1.68
N GLY A 52 -9.07 -2.17 -2.56
CA GLY A 52 -9.70 -2.08 -3.89
C GLY A 52 -11.15 -1.57 -3.90
N PHE A 53 -11.62 -0.97 -2.81
CA PHE A 53 -12.98 -0.44 -2.73
C PHE A 53 -13.17 0.81 -3.60
N SER A 54 -14.34 0.91 -4.23
CA SER A 54 -14.77 2.10 -4.95
C SER A 54 -15.16 3.24 -3.99
N LEU A 55 -15.24 4.46 -4.52
CA LEU A 55 -15.70 5.62 -3.74
C LEU A 55 -17.14 5.45 -3.22
N ALA A 56 -17.99 4.74 -3.96
CA ALA A 56 -19.37 4.47 -3.57
C ALA A 56 -19.45 3.47 -2.40
N GLU A 57 -18.64 2.40 -2.46
CA GLU A 57 -18.57 1.41 -1.37
C GLU A 57 -17.99 2.02 -0.09
N ILE A 58 -16.90 2.80 -0.20
CA ILE A 58 -16.32 3.51 0.95
C ILE A 58 -17.34 4.50 1.55
N ALA A 59 -18.09 5.21 0.71
CA ALA A 59 -19.15 6.12 1.15
C ALA A 59 -20.24 5.37 1.94
N ALA A 60 -20.71 4.23 1.43
CA ALA A 60 -21.67 3.38 2.11
C ALA A 60 -21.14 2.84 3.45
N MET A 61 -19.90 2.34 3.48
CA MET A 61 -19.27 1.82 4.70
C MET A 61 -19.06 2.88 5.78
N THR A 62 -18.84 4.14 5.39
CA THR A 62 -18.51 5.23 6.32
C THR A 62 -19.68 6.17 6.63
N GLY A 63 -20.86 5.92 6.05
CA GLY A 63 -22.04 6.79 6.20
C GLY A 63 -21.84 8.19 5.60
N ARG A 64 -21.01 8.32 4.57
CA ARG A 64 -20.69 9.60 3.90
C ARG A 64 -21.22 9.63 2.48
N SER A 65 -21.26 10.81 1.85
CA SER A 65 -21.56 10.90 0.43
C SER A 65 -20.33 10.55 -0.43
N PRO A 66 -20.49 9.97 -1.63
CA PRO A 66 -19.37 9.69 -2.54
C PRO A 66 -18.53 10.93 -2.86
N GLN A 67 -19.16 12.10 -2.97
CA GLN A 67 -18.47 13.37 -3.21
C GLN A 67 -17.62 13.83 -2.01
N SER A 68 -18.09 13.57 -0.79
CA SER A 68 -17.32 13.83 0.44
C SER A 68 -16.09 12.90 0.49
N VAL A 69 -16.27 11.61 0.20
CA VAL A 69 -15.18 10.62 0.15
C VAL A 69 -14.16 10.99 -0.93
N LYS A 70 -14.61 11.40 -2.12
CA LYS A 70 -13.73 11.88 -3.20
C LYS A 70 -12.84 13.05 -2.74
N THR A 71 -13.44 14.05 -2.10
CA THR A 71 -12.71 15.21 -1.56
C THR A 71 -11.73 14.79 -0.46
N ALA A 72 -12.14 13.91 0.45
CA ALA A 72 -11.28 13.38 1.50
C ALA A 72 -10.09 12.60 0.93
N LEU A 73 -10.30 11.82 -0.14
CA LEU A 73 -9.24 11.05 -0.80
C LEU A 73 -8.25 11.98 -1.51
N TRP A 74 -8.73 13.06 -2.13
CA TRP A 74 -7.86 14.08 -2.69
C TRP A 74 -6.95 14.71 -1.62
N ARG A 75 -7.51 15.09 -0.46
CA ARG A 75 -6.71 15.61 0.67
C ARG A 75 -5.72 14.57 1.19
N ALA A 76 -6.13 13.31 1.29
CA ALA A 76 -5.26 12.23 1.73
C ALA A 76 -4.05 12.03 0.81
N ARG A 77 -4.25 12.12 -0.51
CA ARG A 77 -3.16 12.10 -1.50
C ARG A 77 -2.22 13.28 -1.34
N ALA A 78 -2.75 14.49 -1.12
CA ALA A 78 -1.91 15.67 -0.89
C ALA A 78 -1.05 15.52 0.38
N THR A 79 -1.63 15.05 1.49
CA THR A 79 -0.89 14.75 2.72
C THR A 79 0.16 13.65 2.52
N PHE A 80 -0.14 12.63 1.70
CA PHE A 80 0.83 11.61 1.35
C PHE A 80 1.99 12.21 0.57
N ALA A 81 1.72 12.98 -0.48
CA ALA A 81 2.73 13.61 -1.34
C ALA A 81 3.69 14.50 -0.54
N GLU A 82 3.14 15.35 0.33
CA GLU A 82 3.92 16.21 1.23
C GLU A 82 4.91 15.41 2.09
N LYS A 83 4.44 14.29 2.68
CA LYS A 83 5.28 13.43 3.53
C LYS A 83 6.24 12.53 2.76
N TYR A 84 5.91 12.21 1.50
CA TYR A 84 6.73 11.41 0.60
C TYR A 84 7.88 12.23 -0.01
N GLY A 85 7.76 13.56 -0.03
CA GLY A 85 8.75 14.45 -0.64
C GLY A 85 8.67 14.51 -2.16
N ALA A 86 7.54 14.10 -2.74
CA ALA A 86 7.26 14.29 -4.16
C ALA A 86 6.74 15.73 -4.39
N PRO A 87 7.19 16.43 -5.45
CA PRO A 87 6.59 17.71 -5.82
C PRO A 87 5.10 17.49 -6.15
N VAL A 88 4.25 18.35 -5.58
CA VAL A 88 2.78 18.32 -5.72
C VAL A 88 2.35 18.84 -7.08
#